data_AF-A0A5K1GUN4-F1
#
_entry.id   AF-A0A5K1GUN4-F1
#
_cell.length_a   1.000
_cell.length_b   1.000
_cell.length_c   1.000
_cell.angle_alpha   90.00
_cell.angle_beta   90.00
_cell.angle_gamma   90.00
#
_symmetry.space_group_name_H-M   'P 1'
#
loop_
_entity.id
_entity.type
_entity.pdbx_description
1 polymer ?
#
loop_
_entity_poly.entity_id
_entity_poly.type
_entity_poly.pdbx_seq_one_letter_code
_entity_poly.pdbx_strand_id
1 'polypeptide(L)' 'MASPVGLGLGLGLGLGSAQSSFTFMQLQELEHQALIFKYMAAGVPVPLHLVLPIWKSVVSSPMGMVQPSS' A
#
# COMPACT_ATOMS: atom_id res chain seq x y z
N MET A 1 3.97 -33.09 -0.30
CA MET A 1 3.45 -31.79 0.18
C MET A 1 4.22 -30.69 -0.53
N ALA A 2 3.71 -30.21 -1.65
CA ALA A 2 4.29 -29.08 -2.38
C ALA A 2 3.14 -28.11 -2.69
N SER A 3 3.16 -26.95 -2.05
CA SER A 3 2.23 -25.87 -2.35
C SER A 3 2.76 -25.08 -3.54
N PRO A 4 1.94 -24.80 -4.57
CA PRO A 4 2.38 -24.00 -5.70
C PRO A 4 2.38 -22.52 -5.31
N VAL A 5 3.52 -21.87 -5.56
CA VAL A 5 3.65 -20.40 -5.55
C VAL A 5 2.92 -19.87 -6.79
N GLY A 6 1.73 -19.31 -6.58
CA GLY A 6 0.98 -18.59 -7.61
C GLY A 6 1.30 -17.11 -7.58
N LEU A 7 2.26 -16.66 -8.39
CA LEU A 7 2.46 -15.25 -8.70
C LEU A 7 1.40 -14.83 -9.73
N GLY A 8 0.22 -14.44 -9.25
CA GLY A 8 -0.94 -14.10 -10.05
C GLY A 8 -0.86 -12.71 -10.67
N LEU A 9 -0.25 -12.60 -11.86
CA LEU A 9 -0.45 -11.48 -12.78
C LEU A 9 -1.59 -11.85 -13.75
N GLY A 10 -2.83 -11.86 -13.26
CA GLY A 10 -4.02 -12.28 -14.00
C GLY A 10 -4.73 -11.11 -14.69
N LEU A 11 -4.49 -10.92 -15.99
CA LEU A 11 -5.40 -10.18 -16.88
C LEU A 11 -6.57 -11.10 -17.30
N GLY A 12 -7.43 -11.45 -16.35
CA GLY A 12 -8.58 -12.32 -16.57
C GLY A 12 -9.90 -11.61 -16.25
N LEU A 13 -10.68 -11.31 -17.29
CA LEU A 13 -12.05 -10.81 -17.18
C LEU A 13 -12.98 -11.91 -16.62
N GLY A 14 -13.00 -12.05 -15.29
CA GLY A 14 -13.88 -12.97 -14.56
C GLY A 14 -14.93 -12.19 -13.79
N LEU A 15 -16.12 -12.00 -14.39
CA LEU A 15 -17.34 -11.56 -13.70
C LEU A 15 -17.84 -12.68 -12.78
N GLY A 16 -17.15 -12.90 -11.66
CA GLY A 16 -17.51 -13.89 -10.66
C GLY A 16 -17.12 -13.36 -9.30
N SER A 17 -18.08 -12.75 -8.60
CA SER A 17 -17.90 -12.07 -7.33
C SER A 17 -16.67 -11.16 -7.30
N ALA A 18 -16.83 -9.89 -7.70
CA ALA A 18 -15.89 -8.83 -7.32
C ALA A 18 -15.95 -8.62 -5.80
N GLN A 19 -15.57 -9.63 -5.02
CA GLN A 19 -15.07 -9.46 -3.68
C GLN A 19 -13.87 -8.54 -3.89
N SER A 20 -14.07 -7.27 -3.56
CA SER A 20 -12.97 -6.31 -3.52
C SER A 20 -11.83 -7.00 -2.78
N SER A 21 -10.68 -7.20 -3.44
CA SER A 21 -9.48 -7.78 -2.81
C SER A 21 -8.98 -6.94 -1.63
N PHE A 22 -9.59 -5.77 -1.43
CA PHE A 22 -9.36 -4.82 -0.37
C PHE A 22 -10.63 -4.60 0.46
N THR A 23 -10.48 -4.51 1.78
CA THR A 23 -11.48 -3.97 2.68
C THR A 23 -11.72 -2.48 2.39
N PHE A 24 -12.82 -1.92 2.90
CA PHE A 24 -13.11 -0.48 2.77
C PHE A 24 -11.94 0.40 3.24
N MET A 25 -11.34 0.07 4.39
CA MET A 25 -10.18 0.81 4.92
C MET A 25 -8.95 0.68 4.02
N GLN A 26 -8.74 -0.49 3.43
CA GLN A 26 -7.63 -0.69 2.50
C GLN A 26 -7.82 0.09 1.19
N LEU A 27 -9.06 0.22 0.70
CA LEU A 27 -9.34 1.04 -0.48
C LEU A 27 -9.13 2.53 -0.19
N GLN A 28 -9.55 3.00 0.99
CA GLN A 28 -9.36 4.37 1.43
C GLN A 28 -7.87 4.71 1.62
N GLU A 29 -7.07 3.76 2.10
CA GLU A 29 -5.61 3.89 2.14
C GLU A 29 -5.01 3.94 0.72
N LEU A 30 -5.50 3.10 -0.20
CA LEU A 30 -5.02 3.09 -1.59
C LEU A 30 -5.33 4.40 -2.33
N GLU A 31 -6.52 4.96 -2.15
CA GLU A 31 -6.88 6.26 -2.70
C GLU A 31 -5.93 7.37 -2.22
N HIS A 32 -5.61 7.35 -0.92
CA HIS A 32 -4.67 8.30 -0.31
C HIS A 32 -3.27 8.18 -0.90
N GLN A 33 -2.76 6.95 -1.06
CA GLN A 33 -1.48 6.68 -1.70
C GLN A 33 -1.46 7.09 -3.17
N ALA A 34 -2.55 6.85 -3.91
CA ALA A 34 -2.69 7.25 -5.31
C ALA A 34 -2.68 8.78 -5.48
N LEU A 35 -3.30 9.51 -4.56
CA LEU A 35 -3.25 10.97 -4.55
C LEU A 35 -1.83 11.49 -4.36
N ILE A 36 -1.06 10.91 -3.43
CA ILE A 36 0.34 11.27 -3.21
C ILE A 36 1.18 10.97 -4.46
N PHE A 37 0.99 9.80 -5.07
CA PHE A 37 1.66 9.44 -6.32
C PHE A 37 1.38 10.43 -7.44
N LYS A 38 0.14 10.93 -7.56
CA LYS A 38 -0.22 11.94 -8.56
C LYS A 38 0.58 13.25 -8.39
N TYR A 39 0.77 13.72 -7.16
CA TYR A 39 1.59 14.90 -6.89
C TYR A 39 3.07 14.65 -7.24
N MET A 40 3.60 13.47 -6.85
CA MET A 40 4.98 13.09 -7.18
C MET A 40 5.20 12.99 -8.70
N ALA A 41 4.30 12.34 -9.42
CA ALA A 41 4.36 12.17 -10.87
C ALA A 41 4.25 13.52 -11.62
N ALA A 42 3.48 14.46 -11.07
CA ALA A 42 3.38 15.82 -11.59
C ALA A 42 4.58 16.72 -11.22
N GLY A 43 5.54 16.23 -10.42
CA GLY A 43 6.73 17.00 -10.02
C GLY A 43 6.43 18.20 -9.12
N VAL A 44 5.24 18.24 -8.51
CA VAL A 44 4.80 19.31 -7.61
C VAL A 44 4.93 18.85 -6.15
N PRO A 45 5.13 19.79 -5.19
CA PRO A 45 5.25 19.42 -3.79
C PRO A 45 3.99 18.70 -3.30
N VAL A 46 4.17 17.54 -2.66
CA VAL A 46 3.07 16.80 -2.02
C VAL A 46 2.59 17.58 -0.79
N PRO A 47 1.28 17.84 -0.65
CA PRO A 47 0.74 18.49 0.53
C PRO A 47 1.09 17.76 1.83
N LEU A 48 1.60 18.48 2.84
CA LEU A 48 2.07 17.92 4.12
C LEU A 48 1.00 17.07 4.83
N HIS A 49 -0.28 17.48 4.76
CA HIS A 49 -1.38 16.74 5.38
C HIS A 49 -1.57 15.32 4.80
N LEU A 50 -1.12 15.07 3.55
CA LEU A 50 -1.15 13.75 2.95
C LEU A 50 0.05 12.89 3.39
N VAL A 51 1.17 13.52 3.76
CA VAL A 51 2.42 12.83 4.08
C VAL A 51 2.51 12.45 5.57
N LEU A 52 1.86 13.21 6.45
CA LEU A 52 1.85 12.99 7.91
C LEU A 52 1.37 11.57 8.34
N PRO A 53 0.31 10.98 7.75
CA PRO A 53 -0.13 9.63 8.08
C PRO A 53 0.92 8.56 7.76
N ILE A 54 1.65 8.71 6.65
CA ILE A 54 2.69 7.77 6.23
C ILE A 54 3.88 7.83 7.18
N TRP A 55 4.33 9.04 7.55
CA TRP A 55 5.44 9.20 8.50
C TRP A 55 5.14 8.58 9.86
N LYS A 56 3.91 8.71 10.35
CA LYS A 56 3.47 8.02 11.57
C LYS A 56 3.59 6.51 11.42
N SER A 57 3.08 5.94 10.32
CA SER A 57 3.17 4.49 10.06
C SER A 57 4.62 4.01 9.90
N VAL A 58 5.51 4.80 9.30
CA VAL A 58 6.94 4.47 9.15
C VAL A 58 7.67 4.51 10.50
N VAL A 59 7.43 5.54 11.32
CA VAL A 59 8.04 5.68 12.65
C VAL A 59 7.47 4.65 13.65
N SER A 60 6.20 4.28 13.50
CA SER A 60 5.56 3.24 14.32
C SER A 60 5.83 1.81 13.83
N SER A 61 6.39 1.63 12.64
CA SER A 61 6.74 0.31 12.13
C SER A 61 8.02 -0.19 12.84
N PRO A 62 8.05 -1.42 13.38
CA PRO A 62 9.20 -1.96 14.10
C PRO A 62 10.46 -2.10 13.23
N MET A 63 10.35 -1.91 11.91
CA MET A 63 11.48 -1.83 10.98
C MET A 63 12.42 -0.63 11.27
N GLY A 64 11.97 0.38 12.02
CA GLY A 64 12.80 1.52 12.45
C GLY A 64 13.75 1.22 13.61
N MET A 65 13.64 0.05 14.23
CA MET A 65 14.52 -0.39 15.32
C MET A 65 15.00 -1.81 15.04
N VAL A 66 15.94 -1.97 14.11
CA VAL A 66 16.90 -3.07 14.21
C VAL A 66 17.63 -2.86 15.54
N GLN A 67 17.17 -3.54 16.58
CA GLN A 67 17.95 -3.68 17.80
C GLN A 67 19.18 -4.51 17.42
N PRO A 68 20.41 -4.00 17.61
CA PRO A 68 21.57 -4.87 17.61
C PRO A 68 21.42 -5.79 18.82
N SER A 69 21.10 -7.06 18.57
CA SER A 69 21.15 -8.09 19.60
C SER A 69 22.61 -8.15 20.08
N SER A 70 22.81 -7.85 21.37
CA SER A 70 24.08 -7.98 22.06
C SER A 70 24.43 -9.42 22.37
#